data_AF-A0A643FHN4-F1
#
_entry.id   AF-A0A643FHN4-F1
#
_cell.length_a   1.000
_cell.length_b   1.000
_cell.length_c   1.000
_cell.angle_alpha   90.00
_cell.angle_beta   90.00
_cell.angle_gamma   90.00
#
_symmetry.space_group_name_H-M   'P 1'
#
loop_
_entity.id
_entity.type
_entity.pdbx_description
1 polymer ?
#
loop_
_entity_poly.entity_id
_entity_poly.type
_entity_poly.pdbx_seq_one_letter_code
_entity_poly.pdbx_strand_id
1 'polypeptide(L)'
;MKTGTKIKADPRKADPRLRSAIRLAALAAAVFLVLYGLDVRDRSTAHECRREDSGDYIGETCYLAREHGTLFRLYAARSDELLAERTYLDPNAPRLLWFHDHVLYDIGAHDGKGYVTLPPTRWDWLRARLP
;
A
#
# COMPACT_ATOMS: atom_id res chain seq x y z
N MET A 1 62.89 -24.88 -5.93
CA MET A 1 62.17 -23.61 -6.17
C MET A 1 60.84 -23.93 -6.82
N LYS A 2 59.71 -23.73 -6.11
CA LYS A 2 58.36 -24.05 -6.61
C LYS A 2 57.85 -22.90 -7.48
N THR A 3 57.52 -23.22 -8.73
CA THR A 3 56.84 -22.35 -9.69
C THR A 3 55.40 -22.10 -9.26
N GLY A 4 55.08 -20.83 -8.95
CA GLY A 4 53.72 -20.38 -8.66
C GLY A 4 52.98 -19.97 -9.93
N THR A 5 52.06 -20.80 -10.37
CA THR A 5 51.15 -20.51 -11.49
C THR A 5 50.14 -19.45 -11.05
N LYS A 6 50.28 -18.21 -11.52
CA LYS A 6 49.24 -17.18 -11.38
C LYS A 6 48.11 -17.45 -12.36
N ILE A 7 46.98 -17.94 -11.85
CA ILE A 7 45.73 -18.00 -12.61
C ILE A 7 45.18 -16.56 -12.69
N LYS A 8 45.29 -15.94 -13.87
CA LYS A 8 44.61 -14.67 -14.18
C LYS A 8 43.12 -14.98 -14.35
N ALA A 9 42.29 -14.50 -13.43
CA ALA A 9 40.84 -14.51 -13.61
C ALA A 9 40.46 -13.57 -14.77
N ASP A 10 39.73 -14.10 -15.75
CA ASP A 10 39.21 -13.34 -16.90
C ASP A 10 38.01 -12.48 -16.47
N PRO A 11 38.10 -11.14 -16.56
CA PRO A 11 37.03 -10.22 -16.11
C PRO A 11 35.75 -10.28 -16.98
N ARG A 12 35.72 -11.05 -18.08
CA ARG A 12 34.53 -11.16 -18.96
C ARG A 12 33.58 -12.30 -18.61
N LYS A 13 33.95 -13.24 -17.74
CA LYS A 13 33.03 -14.28 -17.26
C LYS A 13 32.22 -13.75 -16.08
N ALA A 14 31.21 -12.93 -16.38
CA ALA A 14 30.19 -12.61 -15.38
C ALA A 14 29.58 -13.92 -14.87
N ASP A 15 29.64 -14.14 -13.56
CA ASP A 15 29.24 -15.40 -12.95
C ASP A 15 27.81 -15.77 -13.38
N PRO A 16 27.57 -17.00 -13.84
CA PRO A 16 26.24 -17.44 -14.25
C PRO A 16 25.22 -17.30 -13.10
N ARG A 17 25.69 -17.40 -11.86
CA ARG A 17 24.89 -17.15 -10.65
C ARG A 17 24.43 -15.70 -10.53
N LEU A 18 25.29 -14.73 -10.86
CA LEU A 18 24.94 -13.30 -10.84
C LEU A 18 23.90 -12.97 -11.93
N ARG A 19 24.06 -13.53 -13.13
CA ARG A 19 23.09 -13.37 -14.22
C ARG A 19 21.72 -13.97 -13.87
N SER A 20 21.71 -15.15 -13.26
CA SER A 20 20.47 -15.77 -12.77
C SER A 20 19.82 -14.98 -11.64
N ALA A 21 20.59 -14.45 -10.69
CA ALA A 21 20.08 -13.60 -9.62
C ALA A 21 19.44 -12.31 -10.15
N ILE A 22 20.09 -11.64 -11.12
CA ILE A 22 19.55 -10.44 -11.77
C ILE A 22 18.23 -10.75 -12.49
N ARG A 23 18.14 -11.88 -13.20
CA ARG A 23 16.90 -12.30 -13.88
C ARG A 23 15.77 -12.59 -12.90
N LEU A 24 16.07 -13.25 -11.78
CA LEU A 24 15.09 -13.52 -10.73
C LEU A 24 14.61 -12.22 -10.08
N ALA A 25 15.52 -11.30 -9.78
CA ALA A 25 15.16 -9.99 -9.24
C ALA A 25 14.30 -9.17 -10.22
N ALA A 26 14.64 -9.20 -11.53
CA ALA A 26 13.86 -8.54 -12.56
C ALA A 26 12.45 -9.15 -12.71
N LEU A 27 12.34 -10.47 -12.65
CA LEU A 27 11.05 -11.17 -12.65
C LEU A 27 10.21 -10.79 -11.42
N ALA A 28 10.80 -10.82 -10.22
CA ALA A 28 10.11 -10.41 -8.99
C ALA A 28 9.65 -8.95 -9.06
N ALA A 29 10.49 -8.04 -9.57
CA ALA A 29 10.13 -6.65 -9.77
C ALA A 29 8.98 -6.49 -10.79
N ALA A 30 9.01 -7.23 -11.90
CA ALA A 30 7.94 -7.21 -12.90
C ALA A 30 6.61 -7.72 -12.32
N VAL A 31 6.63 -8.82 -11.57
CA VAL A 31 5.45 -9.33 -10.87
C VAL A 31 4.92 -8.30 -9.87
N PHE A 32 5.80 -7.70 -9.07
CA PHE A 32 5.42 -6.65 -8.12
C PHE A 32 4.76 -5.45 -8.82
N LEU A 33 5.33 -4.97 -9.94
CA LEU A 33 4.76 -3.88 -10.73
C LEU A 33 3.40 -4.23 -11.32
N VAL A 34 3.20 -5.47 -11.77
CA VAL A 34 1.89 -5.93 -12.28
C VAL A 34 0.86 -5.96 -11.16
N LEU A 35 1.18 -6.55 -10.00
CA LEU A 35 0.28 -6.60 -8.86
C LEU A 35 -0.07 -5.20 -8.35
N TYR A 36 0.93 -4.33 -8.25
CA TYR A 36 0.73 -2.93 -7.88
C TYR A 36 -0.13 -2.19 -8.91
N GLY A 37 0.13 -2.35 -10.21
CA GLY A 37 -0.68 -1.73 -11.26
C GLY A 37 -2.14 -2.20 -11.27
N LEU A 38 -2.40 -3.46 -10.90
CA LEU A 38 -3.76 -3.97 -10.70
C LEU A 38 -4.43 -3.30 -9.50
N ASP A 39 -3.73 -3.15 -8.38
CA ASP A 39 -4.25 -2.50 -7.16
C ASP A 39 -4.58 -1.01 -7.41
N VAL A 40 -3.68 -0.26 -8.06
CA VAL A 40 -3.92 1.13 -8.47
C VAL A 40 -5.15 1.25 -9.37
N ARG A 41 -5.27 0.34 -10.35
CA ARG A 41 -6.41 0.33 -11.26
C ARG A 41 -7.71 0.01 -10.52
N ASP A 42 -7.67 -0.87 -9.53
CA ASP A 42 -8.83 -1.19 -8.71
C ASP A 42 -9.32 0.04 -7.93
N ARG A 43 -8.39 0.75 -7.28
CA ARG A 43 -8.68 2.01 -6.58
C ARG A 43 -9.26 3.09 -7.50
N SER A 44 -8.86 3.11 -8.78
CA SER A 44 -9.42 4.05 -9.77
C SER A 44 -10.88 3.77 -10.16
N THR A 45 -11.39 2.58 -9.84
CA THR A 45 -12.79 2.19 -10.09
C THR A 45 -13.70 2.37 -8.87
N ALA A 46 -13.19 3.04 -7.83
CA ALA A 46 -13.97 3.37 -6.65
C ALA A 46 -15.20 4.22 -7.03
N HIS A 47 -16.37 3.85 -6.50
CA HIS A 47 -17.65 4.49 -6.77
C HIS A 47 -18.48 4.57 -5.48
N GLU A 48 -19.57 5.33 -5.53
CA GLU A 48 -20.48 5.53 -4.39
C GLU A 48 -19.76 5.98 -3.11
N CYS A 49 -18.85 6.95 -3.26
CA CYS A 49 -18.11 7.53 -2.15
C CYS A 49 -19.04 8.29 -1.20
N ARG A 50 -18.95 7.96 0.08
CA ARG A 50 -19.62 8.66 1.18
C ARG A 50 -18.57 9.38 2.01
N ARG A 51 -18.83 10.65 2.29
CA ARG A 51 -17.93 11.52 3.06
C ARG A 51 -18.57 11.90 4.38
N GLU A 52 -17.80 11.84 5.46
CA GLU A 52 -18.23 12.14 6.83
C GLU A 52 -17.19 13.04 7.51
N ASP A 53 -17.65 14.19 7.98
CA ASP A 53 -16.81 15.17 8.66
C ASP A 53 -16.77 14.89 10.17
N SER A 54 -15.58 15.00 10.77
CA SER A 54 -15.38 14.85 12.21
C SER A 54 -14.27 15.78 12.70
N GLY A 55 -14.68 16.96 13.17
CA GLY A 55 -13.77 17.97 13.72
C GLY A 55 -12.76 18.47 12.68
N ASP A 56 -11.47 18.22 12.94
CA ASP A 56 -10.38 18.61 12.04
C ASP A 56 -10.10 17.58 10.92
N TYR A 57 -10.89 16.51 10.82
CA TYR A 57 -10.70 15.42 9.86
C TYR A 57 -11.95 15.14 9.05
N ILE A 58 -11.75 14.59 7.85
CA ILE A 58 -12.82 14.11 6.97
C ILE A 58 -12.51 12.67 6.60
N GLY A 59 -13.44 11.76 6.87
CA GLY A 59 -13.37 10.38 6.42
C GLY A 59 -14.19 10.20 5.15
N GLU A 60 -13.67 9.46 4.19
CA GLU A 60 -14.36 9.07 2.97
C GLU A 60 -14.28 7.55 2.82
N THR A 61 -15.40 6.94 2.46
CA THR A 61 -15.48 5.52 2.18
C THR A 61 -16.13 5.33 0.82
N CYS A 62 -15.46 4.61 -0.09
CA CYS A 62 -15.95 4.29 -1.42
C CYS A 62 -16.02 2.79 -1.62
N TYR A 63 -16.97 2.31 -2.41
CA TYR A 63 -17.00 0.91 -2.83
C TYR A 63 -16.06 0.70 -4.02
N LEU A 64 -15.31 -0.40 -4.00
CA LEU A 64 -14.47 -0.83 -5.11
C LEU A 64 -15.30 -1.74 -6.03
N ALA A 65 -15.08 -1.64 -7.35
CA ALA A 65 -15.82 -2.44 -8.33
C ALA A 65 -15.47 -3.94 -8.28
N ARG A 66 -14.31 -4.28 -7.68
CA ARG A 66 -13.81 -5.65 -7.60
C ARG A 66 -13.86 -6.15 -6.15
N GLU A 67 -14.28 -7.41 -6.02
CA GLU A 67 -14.24 -8.20 -4.78
C GLU A 67 -15.02 -7.68 -3.55
N HIS A 68 -16.03 -6.82 -3.72
CA HIS A 68 -16.75 -6.21 -2.59
C HIS A 68 -15.82 -5.44 -1.63
N GLY A 69 -14.67 -4.97 -2.14
CA GLY A 69 -13.75 -4.17 -1.36
C GLY A 69 -14.32 -2.78 -1.08
N THR A 70 -13.87 -2.18 0.00
CA THR A 70 -14.09 -0.77 0.33
C THR A 70 -12.75 -0.06 0.42
N LEU A 71 -12.72 1.17 -0.08
CA LEU A 71 -11.61 2.10 0.05
C LEU A 71 -11.95 3.15 1.10
N PHE A 72 -11.17 3.20 2.18
CA PHE A 72 -11.20 4.26 3.18
C PHE A 72 -10.10 5.29 2.88
N ARG A 73 -10.46 6.57 2.93
CA ARG A 73 -9.55 7.71 2.85
C ARG A 73 -9.80 8.66 3.99
N LEU A 74 -8.72 9.17 4.58
CA LEU A 74 -8.75 10.17 5.63
C LEU A 74 -8.11 11.44 5.12
N TYR A 75 -8.81 12.56 5.24
CA TYR A 75 -8.35 13.88 4.83
C TYR A 75 -8.28 14.84 6.02
N ALA A 76 -7.43 15.86 5.93
CA ALA A 76 -7.48 17.01 6.82
C ALA A 76 -8.64 17.93 6.41
N ALA A 77 -9.53 18.28 7.33
CA ALA A 77 -10.71 19.10 7.02
C ALA A 77 -10.36 20.52 6.56
N ARG A 78 -9.20 21.04 6.99
CA ARG A 78 -8.77 22.40 6.64
C ARG A 78 -8.17 22.53 5.25
N SER A 79 -7.43 21.51 4.80
CA SER A 79 -6.63 21.57 3.57
C SER A 79 -7.10 20.58 2.50
N ASP A 80 -8.04 19.70 2.82
CA ASP A 80 -8.47 18.58 1.98
C ASP A 80 -7.30 17.64 1.61
N GLU A 81 -6.20 17.67 2.37
CA GLU A 81 -5.02 16.85 2.11
C GLU A 81 -5.26 15.41 2.55
N LEU A 82 -4.96 14.45 1.66
CA LEU A 82 -5.04 13.02 1.97
C LEU A 82 -3.96 12.62 2.97
N LEU A 83 -4.39 12.18 4.15
CA LEU A 83 -3.55 11.81 5.28
C LEU A 83 -3.32 10.30 5.38
N ALA A 84 -4.34 9.50 5.03
CA ALA A 84 -4.27 8.04 5.05
C ALA A 84 -5.21 7.43 4.01
N GLU A 85 -4.83 6.30 3.43
CA GLU A 85 -5.67 5.49 2.53
C GLU A 85 -5.54 4.01 2.89
N ARG A 86 -6.67 3.28 2.91
CA ARG A 86 -6.76 1.85 3.23
C ARG A 86 -7.82 1.15 2.40
N THR A 87 -7.47 -0.01 1.87
CA THR A 87 -8.42 -0.95 1.27
C THR A 87 -8.72 -2.06 2.25
N TYR A 88 -9.99 -2.48 2.31
CA TYR A 88 -10.44 -3.55 3.19
C TYR A 88 -11.66 -4.25 2.60
N LEU A 89 -11.98 -5.44 3.11
CA LEU A 89 -13.04 -6.32 2.62
C LEU A 89 -14.08 -6.50 3.73
N ASP A 90 -14.88 -5.47 4.00
CA ASP A 90 -15.99 -5.57 4.96
C ASP A 90 -17.32 -5.77 4.23
N PRO A 91 -18.03 -6.90 4.46
CA PRO A 91 -19.34 -7.17 3.87
C PRO A 91 -20.47 -6.33 4.49
N ASN A 92 -20.27 -5.71 5.65
CA ASN A 92 -21.27 -4.87 6.30
C ASN A 92 -20.92 -3.40 6.08
N ALA A 93 -21.66 -2.76 5.16
CA ALA A 93 -21.69 -1.33 4.82
C ALA A 93 -20.67 -0.42 5.55
N PRO A 94 -19.84 0.34 4.82
CA PRO A 94 -18.79 1.16 5.40
C PRO A 94 -19.38 2.17 6.39
N ARG A 95 -19.02 2.00 7.67
CA ARG A 95 -19.38 2.92 8.75
C ARG A 95 -18.10 3.35 9.45
N LEU A 96 -17.93 4.67 9.55
CA LEU A 96 -16.82 5.26 10.27
C LEU A 96 -17.23 5.46 11.73
N LEU A 97 -16.42 4.93 12.64
CA LEU A 97 -16.55 5.22 14.07
C LEU A 97 -15.39 6.11 14.51
N TRP A 98 -15.75 7.32 14.90
CA TRP A 98 -14.79 8.34 15.31
C TRP A 98 -14.55 8.28 16.82
N PHE A 99 -13.29 8.16 17.20
CA PHE A 99 -12.81 8.29 18.57
C PHE A 99 -11.85 9.47 18.66
N HIS A 100 -11.46 9.85 19.88
CA HIS A 100 -10.58 11.00 20.12
C HIS A 100 -9.16 10.78 19.56
N ASP A 101 -8.70 9.55 19.56
CA ASP A 101 -7.32 9.15 19.24
C ASP A 101 -7.22 8.21 18.02
N HIS A 102 -8.35 7.78 17.44
CA HIS A 102 -8.38 6.94 16.25
C HIS A 102 -9.73 6.99 15.54
N VAL A 103 -9.75 6.53 14.29
CA VAL A 103 -10.96 6.27 13.52
C VAL A 103 -10.98 4.80 13.12
N LEU A 104 -12.05 4.10 13.47
CA LEU A 104 -12.29 2.72 13.06
C LEU A 104 -13.04 2.77 11.72
N TYR A 105 -12.44 2.19 10.69
CA TYR A 105 -13.01 2.11 9.34
C TYR A 105 -13.48 0.69 8.99
N ASP A 106 -12.90 -0.33 9.63
CA ASP A 106 -13.30 -1.73 9.49
C ASP A 106 -13.62 -2.28 10.89
N ILE A 107 -14.91 -2.46 11.15
CA ILE A 107 -15.42 -2.92 12.45
C ILE A 107 -15.30 -4.45 12.54
N GLY A 108 -15.31 -5.14 11.39
CA GLY A 108 -15.17 -6.59 11.28
C GLY A 108 -13.72 -7.09 11.37
N ALA A 109 -12.73 -6.20 11.31
CA ALA A 109 -11.32 -6.55 11.34
C ALA A 109 -10.92 -7.27 12.64
N HIS A 110 -10.76 -8.59 12.56
CA HIS A 110 -10.27 -9.42 13.66
C HIS A 110 -8.75 -9.32 13.88
N ASP A 111 -8.01 -8.72 12.94
CA ASP A 111 -6.54 -8.63 12.98
C ASP A 111 -6.02 -7.34 13.64
N GLY A 112 -6.93 -6.51 14.18
CA GLY A 112 -6.58 -5.24 14.80
C GLY A 112 -6.08 -4.18 13.82
N LYS A 113 -6.29 -4.35 12.52
CA LYS A 113 -5.89 -3.38 11.48
C LYS A 113 -7.06 -2.57 10.94
N GLY A 114 -8.21 -2.58 11.58
CA GLY A 114 -9.40 -1.86 11.14
C GLY A 114 -9.49 -0.39 11.57
N TYR A 115 -8.42 0.18 12.14
CA TYR A 115 -8.39 1.58 12.56
C TYR A 115 -7.16 2.34 12.03
N VAL A 116 -7.28 3.65 12.00
CA VAL A 116 -6.18 4.61 11.80
C VAL A 116 -6.12 5.50 13.03
N THR A 117 -4.93 5.69 13.61
CA THR A 117 -4.73 6.59 14.75
C THR A 117 -4.84 8.06 14.31
N LEU A 118 -5.31 8.92 15.21
CA LEU A 118 -5.42 10.36 15.04
C LEU A 118 -4.50 11.06 16.06
N PRO A 119 -3.53 11.88 15.63
CA PRO A 119 -3.16 12.15 14.24
C PRO A 119 -2.54 10.91 13.54
N PRO A 120 -2.68 10.80 12.21
CA PRO A 120 -2.11 9.69 11.44
C PRO A 120 -0.59 9.68 11.49
N THR A 121 -0.01 8.49 11.37
CA THR A 121 1.44 8.33 11.45
C THR A 121 2.12 8.86 10.17
N ARG A 122 3.41 9.18 10.26
CA ARG A 122 4.20 9.56 9.07
C ARG A 122 4.20 8.47 7.99
N TRP A 123 4.06 7.21 8.38
CA TRP A 123 3.94 6.11 7.45
C TRP A 123 2.62 6.11 6.68
N ASP A 124 1.54 6.51 7.34
CA ASP A 124 0.22 6.64 6.70
C ASP A 124 0.24 7.72 5.63
N TRP A 125 0.85 8.86 5.96
CA TRP A 125 1.08 9.96 5.03
C TRP A 125 1.89 9.52 3.81
N LEU A 126 3.01 8.84 4.04
CA LEU A 126 3.87 8.39 2.94
C LEU A 126 3.14 7.37 2.05
N ARG A 127 2.38 6.45 2.64
CA ARG A 127 1.60 5.48 1.88
C ARG A 127 0.45 6.13 1.10
N ALA A 128 -0.22 7.12 1.68
CA ALA A 128 -1.28 7.88 1.02
C ALA A 128 -0.76 8.68 -0.18
N ARG A 129 0.51 9.10 -0.16
CA ARG A 129 1.15 9.80 -1.29
C ARG A 129 1.51 8.87 -2.45
N LEU A 130 1.55 7.56 -2.22
CA LEU A 130 1.87 6.58 -3.25
C LEU A 130 0.55 6.17 -3.95
N PRO A 131 0.48 6.29 -5.29
CA PRO A 131 -0.73 5.98 -6.05
C PRO A 131 -1.20 4.53 -5.91
#